data_AF-A0A8H3B8N4-F1
#
_entry.id   AF-A0A8H3B8N4-F1
#
_cell.length_a   1.000
_cell.length_b   1.000
_cell.length_c   1.000
_cell.angle_alpha   90.00
_cell.angle_beta   90.00
_cell.angle_gamma   90.00
#
_symmetry.space_group_name_H-M   'P 1'
#
loop_
_entity.id
_entity.type
_entity.pdbx_description
1 polymer ?
#
loop_
_entity_poly.entity_id
_entity_poly.type
_entity_poly.pdbx_seq_one_letter_code
_entity_poly.pdbx_strand_id
1 'polypeptide(L)'
;KAPPLLSGILLHVILNGYDCVDEDSLLRHLCPEFREEYLPLKLLGLDQSIEVGSLLQFMVETALETPICNLEGPPNHGALRLPDYHTGICQSVLGYFLLGTARMELFDGHPDVQAFGQGFNIRLKNRVGFGKLLEGRSEELFPALWCRGITSPDILLKHLRIRPLIDEDHDPRPLSPSEVVISDAIKRYFTIPGHPDCPALRAILPEESFAQHYNDLAMRSRLFVKASTGSFATPTEEDWSITIELARDEVNGHELLAPRPLEWHLCAKLVTIWYNKDLVNACLEPVPQDIPRFSRRFDRWFHSQIIEFDRSSTFSIV
;
A
#
# COMPACT_ATOMS: atom_id res chain seq x y z
N LYS A 1 -4.59 8.29 -12.93
CA LYS A 1 -3.97 7.53 -11.81
C LYS A 1 -4.65 6.18 -11.76
N ALA A 2 -3.93 5.07 -11.67
CA ALA A 2 -4.58 3.76 -11.55
C ALA A 2 -5.35 3.69 -10.22
N PRO A 3 -6.55 3.08 -10.18
CA PRO A 3 -7.31 2.93 -8.95
C PRO A 3 -6.53 2.07 -7.93
N PRO A 4 -6.84 2.16 -6.63
CA PRO A 4 -6.25 1.27 -5.64
C PRO A 4 -6.58 -0.17 -6.01
N LEU A 5 -5.57 -1.05 -6.02
CA LEU A 5 -5.70 -2.48 -6.35
C LEU A 5 -6.94 -3.12 -5.68
N LEU A 6 -7.15 -2.77 -4.42
CA LEU A 6 -8.21 -3.25 -3.53
C LEU A 6 -9.63 -2.82 -3.94
N SER A 7 -9.81 -1.58 -4.40
CA SER A 7 -11.08 -1.14 -5.01
C SER A 7 -11.43 -1.99 -6.24
N GLY A 8 -10.39 -2.48 -6.88
CA GLY A 8 -10.45 -3.30 -8.06
C GLY A 8 -10.87 -4.75 -7.84
N ILE A 9 -10.24 -5.46 -6.89
CA ILE A 9 -10.69 -6.80 -6.46
C ILE A 9 -12.18 -6.75 -6.11
N LEU A 10 -12.57 -5.73 -5.34
CA LEU A 10 -13.93 -5.60 -4.83
C LEU A 10 -14.96 -5.48 -5.96
N LEU A 11 -14.67 -4.61 -6.93
CA LEU A 11 -15.52 -4.40 -8.08
C LEU A 11 -15.69 -5.69 -8.87
N HIS A 12 -14.58 -6.35 -9.24
CA HIS A 12 -14.64 -7.55 -10.06
C HIS A 12 -15.36 -8.71 -9.37
N VAL A 13 -15.10 -8.97 -8.08
CA VAL A 13 -15.76 -10.09 -7.39
C VAL A 13 -17.24 -9.79 -7.12
N ILE A 14 -17.61 -8.54 -6.83
CA ILE A 14 -19.04 -8.20 -6.69
C ILE A 14 -19.78 -8.40 -8.02
N LEU A 15 -19.18 -7.98 -9.15
CA LEU A 15 -19.81 -8.14 -10.47
C LEU A 15 -19.97 -9.59 -10.90
N ASN A 16 -19.03 -10.47 -10.55
CA ASN A 16 -19.08 -11.88 -10.95
C ASN A 16 -19.74 -12.80 -9.91
N GLY A 17 -19.92 -12.33 -8.66
CA GLY A 17 -20.54 -13.09 -7.57
C GLY A 17 -21.96 -12.64 -7.22
N TYR A 18 -22.37 -11.45 -7.65
CA TYR A 18 -23.69 -10.88 -7.36
C TYR A 18 -24.24 -10.14 -8.57
N ASP A 19 -25.11 -10.80 -9.34
CA ASP A 19 -25.82 -10.23 -10.50
C ASP A 19 -26.69 -8.99 -10.16
N CYS A 20 -26.86 -8.69 -8.87
CA CYS A 20 -27.76 -7.65 -8.38
C CYS A 20 -27.07 -6.32 -8.03
N VAL A 21 -25.73 -6.21 -8.16
CA VAL A 21 -25.03 -4.97 -7.83
C VAL A 21 -24.62 -4.24 -9.11
N ASP A 22 -25.12 -3.00 -9.24
CA ASP A 22 -24.81 -2.15 -10.38
C ASP A 22 -23.33 -1.71 -10.39
N GLU A 23 -22.63 -2.09 -11.46
CA GLU A 23 -21.22 -1.79 -11.68
C GLU A 23 -20.90 -0.30 -11.66
N ASP A 24 -21.75 0.50 -12.32
CA ASP A 24 -21.54 1.94 -12.44
C ASP A 24 -21.58 2.61 -11.07
N SER A 25 -22.53 2.19 -10.24
CA SER A 25 -22.65 2.63 -8.85
C SER A 25 -21.41 2.28 -8.03
N LEU A 26 -20.86 1.07 -8.17
CA LEU A 26 -19.62 0.68 -7.47
C LEU A 26 -18.41 1.48 -7.95
N LEU A 27 -18.21 1.59 -9.27
CA LEU A 27 -17.13 2.38 -9.87
C LEU A 27 -17.16 3.83 -9.36
N ARG A 28 -18.35 4.42 -9.25
CA ARG A 28 -18.52 5.79 -8.76
C ARG A 28 -18.03 5.97 -7.32
N HIS A 29 -18.12 4.94 -6.49
CA HIS A 29 -17.76 5.02 -5.07
C HIS A 29 -16.33 4.56 -4.81
N LEU A 30 -15.83 3.59 -5.58
CA LEU A 30 -14.55 2.93 -5.35
C LEU A 30 -13.41 3.49 -6.20
N CYS A 31 -13.72 3.90 -7.44
CA CYS A 31 -12.76 4.29 -8.47
C CYS A 31 -13.32 5.42 -9.38
N PRO A 32 -13.76 6.58 -8.83
CA PRO A 32 -14.48 7.59 -9.61
C PRO A 32 -13.67 8.14 -10.79
N GLU A 33 -12.34 8.21 -10.68
CA GLU A 33 -11.46 8.66 -11.76
C GLU A 33 -11.42 7.64 -12.92
N PHE A 34 -11.16 6.37 -12.60
CA PHE A 34 -11.14 5.29 -13.59
C PHE A 34 -12.51 5.06 -14.23
N ARG A 35 -13.59 5.31 -13.50
CA ARG A 35 -14.97 5.23 -14.03
C ARG A 35 -15.14 6.04 -15.31
N GLU A 36 -14.61 7.26 -15.35
CA GLU A 36 -14.76 8.15 -16.51
C GLU A 36 -14.03 7.62 -17.75
N GLU A 37 -12.94 6.86 -17.56
CA GLU A 37 -12.18 6.22 -18.64
C GLU A 37 -12.81 4.89 -19.08
N TYR A 38 -13.38 4.14 -18.14
CA TYR A 38 -13.95 2.83 -18.37
C TYR A 38 -15.37 2.87 -18.96
N LEU A 39 -16.21 3.82 -18.52
CA LEU A 39 -17.61 3.90 -18.94
C LEU A 39 -17.78 4.07 -20.46
N PRO A 40 -16.95 4.86 -21.18
CA PRO A 40 -16.97 4.92 -22.64
C PRO A 40 -16.76 3.57 -23.32
N LEU A 41 -15.90 2.70 -22.76
CA LEU A 41 -15.67 1.35 -23.31
C LEU A 41 -16.94 0.50 -23.17
N LYS A 42 -17.56 0.51 -21.99
CA LYS A 42 -18.75 -0.29 -21.67
C LYS A 42 -19.99 0.17 -22.44
N LEU A 43 -20.10 1.47 -22.72
CA LEU A 43 -21.20 2.04 -23.50
C LEU A 43 -20.94 2.00 -25.00
N LEU A 44 -19.76 1.55 -25.44
CA LEU A 44 -19.41 1.47 -26.86
C LEU A 44 -20.30 0.44 -27.55
N GLY A 45 -21.06 0.90 -28.55
CA GLY A 45 -21.89 0.01 -29.36
C GLY A 45 -21.05 -1.10 -29.99
N LEU A 46 -21.59 -2.33 -30.03
CA LEU A 46 -20.87 -3.46 -30.60
C LEU A 46 -20.41 -3.15 -32.03
N ASP A 47 -21.27 -2.51 -32.83
CA ASP A 47 -21.06 -2.13 -34.22
C ASP A 47 -20.04 -1.01 -34.44
N GLN A 48 -19.74 -0.22 -33.41
CA GLN A 48 -18.76 0.86 -33.48
C GLN A 48 -17.37 0.30 -33.31
N SER A 49 -16.39 0.70 -34.13
CA SER A 49 -15.00 0.29 -33.98
C SER A 49 -14.29 1.11 -32.90
N ILE A 50 -13.26 0.53 -32.26
CA ILE A 50 -12.37 1.32 -31.40
C ILE A 50 -11.44 2.14 -32.30
N GLU A 51 -11.41 3.45 -32.12
CA GLU A 51 -10.59 4.35 -32.93
C GLU A 51 -9.10 4.12 -32.68
N VAL A 52 -8.33 4.06 -33.77
CA VAL A 52 -6.87 3.91 -33.69
C VAL A 52 -6.23 5.18 -33.11
N GLY A 53 -5.33 5.02 -32.15
CA GLY A 53 -4.70 6.09 -31.36
C GLY A 53 -5.55 6.59 -30.20
N SER A 54 -6.74 6.05 -29.98
CA SER A 54 -7.58 6.45 -28.85
C SER A 54 -7.06 5.90 -27.51
N LEU A 55 -7.42 6.59 -26.42
CA LEU A 55 -7.17 6.09 -25.06
C LEU A 55 -7.79 4.69 -24.86
N LEU A 56 -8.97 4.46 -25.44
CA LEU A 56 -9.64 3.15 -25.39
C LEU A 56 -8.82 2.05 -26.06
N GLN A 57 -8.22 2.32 -27.22
CA GLN A 57 -7.32 1.37 -27.86
C GLN A 57 -6.13 1.06 -26.94
N PHE A 58 -5.49 2.09 -26.40
CA PHE A 58 -4.34 1.91 -25.50
C PHE A 58 -4.71 1.08 -24.26
N MET A 59 -5.84 1.35 -23.61
CA MET A 59 -6.33 0.58 -22.47
C MET A 59 -6.57 -0.89 -22.83
N VAL A 60 -7.21 -1.14 -23.98
CA VAL A 60 -7.50 -2.48 -24.47
C VAL A 60 -6.22 -3.22 -24.84
N GLU A 61 -5.30 -2.60 -25.57
CA GLU A 61 -4.02 -3.21 -25.93
C GLU A 61 -3.19 -3.54 -24.68
N THR A 62 -3.08 -2.61 -23.74
CA THR A 62 -2.33 -2.83 -22.48
C THR A 62 -2.93 -3.99 -21.67
N ALA A 63 -4.26 -4.09 -21.62
CA ALA A 63 -4.92 -5.22 -20.98
C ALA A 63 -4.69 -6.53 -21.75
N LEU A 64 -4.68 -6.50 -23.08
CA LEU A 64 -4.56 -7.69 -23.92
C LEU A 64 -3.11 -8.15 -24.19
N GLU A 65 -2.09 -7.32 -23.91
CA GLU A 65 -0.67 -7.67 -24.00
C GLU A 65 -0.25 -8.80 -23.04
N THR A 66 -1.12 -9.15 -22.08
CA THR A 66 -0.97 -10.35 -21.25
C THR A 66 -1.79 -11.47 -21.92
N PRO A 67 -1.18 -12.52 -22.50
CA PRO A 67 -1.76 -13.32 -23.58
C PRO A 67 -3.09 -13.97 -23.17
N ILE A 68 -4.16 -13.50 -23.81
CA ILE A 68 -5.47 -14.15 -23.85
C ILE A 68 -5.45 -15.07 -25.06
N CYS A 69 -4.94 -16.28 -24.87
CA CYS A 69 -4.76 -17.24 -25.95
C CYS A 69 -6.07 -17.79 -26.56
N ASN A 70 -7.24 -17.36 -26.10
CA ASN A 70 -8.49 -18.09 -26.35
C ASN A 70 -9.68 -17.27 -26.90
N LEU A 71 -9.54 -15.96 -27.12
CA LEU A 71 -10.62 -15.17 -27.74
C LEU A 71 -10.31 -14.95 -29.23
N GLU A 72 -11.04 -15.63 -30.12
CA GLU A 72 -10.93 -15.44 -31.57
C GLU A 72 -11.45 -14.05 -31.98
N GLY A 73 -10.62 -13.25 -32.63
CA GLY A 73 -10.96 -11.93 -33.16
C GLY A 73 -9.99 -10.83 -32.75
N PRO A 74 -9.72 -9.81 -33.58
CA PRO A 74 -8.87 -8.69 -33.16
C PRO A 74 -9.67 -7.66 -32.33
N PRO A 75 -9.04 -6.92 -31.40
CA PRO A 75 -9.76 -6.14 -30.37
C PRO A 75 -10.58 -4.95 -30.89
N ASN A 76 -10.37 -4.53 -32.15
CA ASN A 76 -10.84 -3.25 -32.67
C ASN A 76 -12.04 -3.34 -33.64
N HIS A 77 -12.57 -4.54 -33.91
CA HIS A 77 -13.48 -4.72 -35.05
C HIS A 77 -14.96 -4.56 -34.68
N GLY A 78 -15.50 -3.34 -34.88
CA GLY A 78 -16.90 -2.97 -34.63
C GLY A 78 -17.94 -4.04 -34.98
N ALA A 79 -18.55 -4.01 -36.18
CA ALA A 79 -19.62 -4.96 -36.54
C ALA A 79 -19.27 -6.46 -36.45
N LEU A 80 -17.99 -6.82 -36.27
CA LEU A 80 -17.53 -8.20 -36.05
C LEU A 80 -17.37 -8.56 -34.56
N ARG A 81 -17.54 -7.59 -33.66
CA ARG A 81 -17.44 -7.75 -32.21
C ARG A 81 -18.68 -8.46 -31.69
N LEU A 82 -18.48 -9.65 -31.13
CA LEU A 82 -19.55 -10.41 -30.49
C LEU A 82 -19.78 -9.92 -29.04
N PRO A 83 -21.00 -10.07 -28.48
CA PRO A 83 -21.30 -9.69 -27.10
C PRO A 83 -20.35 -10.32 -26.07
N ASP A 84 -20.04 -11.62 -26.21
CA ASP A 84 -19.15 -12.34 -25.30
C ASP A 84 -17.71 -11.81 -25.39
N TYR A 85 -17.26 -11.49 -26.60
CA TYR A 85 -15.95 -10.90 -26.83
C TYR A 85 -15.85 -9.48 -26.25
N HIS A 86 -16.89 -8.66 -26.40
CA HIS A 86 -16.96 -7.33 -25.79
C HIS A 86 -16.96 -7.39 -24.26
N THR A 87 -17.69 -8.35 -23.69
CA THR A 87 -17.69 -8.61 -22.25
C THR A 87 -16.30 -9.03 -21.77
N GLY A 88 -15.64 -9.92 -22.50
CA GLY A 88 -14.26 -10.34 -22.24
C GLY A 88 -13.28 -9.16 -22.26
N ILE A 89 -13.34 -8.28 -23.26
CA ILE A 89 -12.52 -7.05 -23.30
C ILE A 89 -12.78 -6.18 -22.06
N CYS A 90 -14.04 -5.92 -21.74
CA CYS A 90 -14.40 -5.09 -20.59
C CYS A 90 -13.85 -5.70 -19.29
N GLN A 91 -13.96 -7.01 -19.11
CA GLN A 91 -13.43 -7.72 -17.95
C GLN A 91 -11.90 -7.72 -17.91
N SER A 92 -11.22 -7.85 -19.06
CA SER A 92 -9.76 -7.80 -19.14
C SER A 92 -9.20 -6.42 -18.84
N VAL A 93 -9.82 -5.35 -19.37
CA VAL A 93 -9.47 -3.97 -19.02
C VAL A 93 -9.69 -3.74 -17.53
N LEU A 94 -10.84 -4.16 -17.02
CA LEU A 94 -11.13 -4.08 -15.59
C LEU A 94 -10.07 -4.83 -14.78
N GLY A 95 -9.80 -6.11 -15.07
CA GLY A 95 -8.79 -6.92 -14.39
C GLY A 95 -7.38 -6.33 -14.46
N TYR A 96 -6.93 -5.87 -15.63
CA TYR A 96 -5.59 -5.32 -15.81
C TYR A 96 -5.39 -4.04 -14.97
N PHE A 97 -6.28 -3.06 -15.12
CA PHE A 97 -6.14 -1.77 -14.43
C PHE A 97 -6.39 -1.86 -12.94
N LEU A 98 -7.14 -2.88 -12.52
CA LEU A 98 -7.45 -3.11 -11.12
C LEU A 98 -6.43 -4.01 -10.43
N LEU A 99 -5.86 -5.00 -11.10
CA LEU A 99 -5.10 -6.08 -10.48
C LEU A 99 -3.71 -6.32 -11.09
N GLY A 100 -3.36 -5.57 -12.13
CA GLY A 100 -2.13 -5.82 -12.89
C GLY A 100 -2.15 -7.15 -13.66
N THR A 101 -3.32 -7.79 -13.81
CA THR A 101 -3.48 -9.03 -14.59
C THR A 101 -4.77 -9.03 -15.38
N ALA A 102 -4.68 -9.35 -16.67
CA ALA A 102 -5.84 -9.51 -17.55
C ALA A 102 -6.25 -10.98 -17.75
N ARG A 103 -5.50 -11.94 -17.18
CA ARG A 103 -5.77 -13.36 -17.37
C ARG A 103 -6.73 -13.87 -16.32
N MET A 104 -7.88 -14.39 -16.76
CA MET A 104 -8.91 -14.96 -15.87
C MET A 104 -8.38 -16.13 -15.02
N GLU A 105 -7.53 -16.98 -15.58
CA GLU A 105 -6.90 -18.09 -14.83
C GLU A 105 -5.96 -17.60 -13.71
N LEU A 106 -5.28 -16.46 -13.93
CA LEU A 106 -4.48 -15.81 -12.90
C LEU A 106 -5.34 -14.98 -11.95
N PHE A 107 -6.53 -14.56 -12.38
CA PHE A 107 -7.49 -13.82 -11.59
C PHE A 107 -8.03 -14.68 -10.44
N ASP A 108 -8.60 -15.85 -10.74
CA ASP A 108 -9.11 -16.77 -9.71
C ASP A 108 -8.00 -17.29 -8.78
N GLY A 109 -6.78 -17.37 -9.31
CA GLY A 109 -5.56 -17.68 -8.57
C GLY A 109 -4.98 -16.51 -7.77
N HIS A 110 -5.45 -15.28 -7.99
CA HIS A 110 -4.85 -14.10 -7.36
C HIS A 110 -5.12 -14.14 -5.85
N PRO A 111 -4.10 -14.02 -4.99
CA PRO A 111 -4.29 -14.21 -3.56
C PRO A 111 -5.32 -13.25 -2.93
N ASP A 112 -5.44 -12.02 -3.44
CA ASP A 112 -6.48 -11.08 -2.98
C ASP A 112 -7.89 -11.51 -3.40
N VAL A 113 -8.05 -12.12 -4.57
CA VAL A 113 -9.34 -12.63 -5.07
C VAL A 113 -9.75 -13.84 -4.25
N GLN A 114 -8.82 -14.76 -3.99
CA GLN A 114 -9.07 -15.91 -3.12
C GLN A 114 -9.42 -15.49 -1.69
N ALA A 115 -8.69 -14.51 -1.13
CA ALA A 115 -8.97 -13.98 0.19
C ALA A 115 -10.33 -13.28 0.26
N PHE A 116 -10.73 -12.54 -0.79
CA PHE A 116 -12.08 -11.98 -0.89
C PHE A 116 -13.14 -13.08 -0.97
N GLY A 117 -12.94 -14.11 -1.80
CA GLY A 117 -13.90 -15.20 -2.00
C GLY A 117 -14.20 -16.00 -0.71
N GLN A 118 -13.27 -16.01 0.24
CA GLN A 118 -13.47 -16.59 1.58
C GLN A 118 -14.40 -15.76 2.48
N GLY A 119 -14.78 -14.55 2.04
CA GLY A 119 -15.76 -13.69 2.69
C GLY A 119 -15.14 -12.71 3.69
N PHE A 120 -15.91 -11.68 4.02
CA PHE A 120 -15.50 -10.64 4.96
C PHE A 120 -15.71 -11.06 6.41
N ASN A 121 -14.70 -10.88 7.25
CA ASN A 121 -14.80 -11.16 8.68
C ASN A 121 -15.50 -10.03 9.48
N ILE A 122 -16.42 -9.29 8.87
CA ILE A 122 -17.20 -8.24 9.51
C ILE A 122 -18.68 -8.60 9.55
N ARG A 123 -19.22 -8.71 10.76
CA ARG A 123 -20.67 -8.76 10.97
C ARG A 123 -21.25 -7.37 10.72
N LEU A 124 -21.93 -7.17 9.59
CA LEU A 124 -22.72 -5.97 9.33
C LEU A 124 -23.85 -5.87 10.36
N LYS A 125 -23.67 -5.05 11.39
CA LYS A 125 -24.76 -4.69 12.30
C LYS A 125 -25.62 -3.62 11.63
N ASN A 126 -26.95 -3.83 11.67
CA ASN A 126 -27.98 -2.83 11.38
C ASN A 126 -28.13 -2.37 9.91
N ARG A 127 -28.54 -3.22 8.96
CA ARG A 127 -29.10 -2.82 7.63
C ARG A 127 -28.36 -1.72 6.82
N VAL A 128 -27.16 -1.32 7.21
CA VAL A 128 -26.34 -0.34 6.49
C VAL A 128 -25.75 -1.09 5.31
N GLY A 129 -26.11 -0.65 4.11
CA GLY A 129 -25.58 -1.21 2.87
C GLY A 129 -24.06 -1.05 2.80
N PHE A 130 -23.40 -1.97 2.11
CA PHE A 130 -21.95 -2.04 2.02
C PHE A 130 -21.30 -0.74 1.52
N GLY A 131 -21.90 -0.06 0.54
CA GLY A 131 -21.40 1.24 0.05
C GLY A 131 -21.36 2.33 1.14
N LYS A 132 -22.37 2.37 2.03
CA LYS A 132 -22.42 3.33 3.14
C LYS A 132 -21.46 2.97 4.28
N LEU A 133 -21.10 1.70 4.42
CA LEU A 133 -20.05 1.27 5.34
C LEU A 133 -18.67 1.77 4.89
N LEU A 134 -18.42 1.73 3.58
CA LEU A 134 -17.13 2.08 2.97
C LEU A 134 -16.95 3.59 2.76
N GLU A 135 -18.02 4.38 2.83
CA GLU A 135 -18.01 5.82 2.61
C GLU A 135 -17.00 6.53 3.55
N GLY A 136 -15.91 7.02 2.96
CA GLY A 136 -14.82 7.72 3.69
C GLY A 136 -13.94 6.83 4.58
N ARG A 137 -14.12 5.51 4.56
CA ARG A 137 -13.42 4.57 5.46
C ARG A 137 -12.88 3.31 4.77
N SER A 138 -12.96 3.24 3.45
CA SER A 138 -12.48 2.11 2.65
C SER A 138 -11.04 1.72 2.98
N GLU A 139 -10.10 2.68 3.00
CA GLU A 139 -8.68 2.43 3.27
C GLU A 139 -8.41 1.78 4.64
N GLU A 140 -9.23 2.10 5.65
CA GLU A 140 -9.11 1.55 7.01
C GLU A 140 -9.79 0.17 7.10
N LEU A 141 -11.01 0.06 6.56
CA LEU A 141 -11.85 -1.12 6.71
C LEU A 141 -11.36 -2.29 5.88
N PHE A 142 -10.77 -2.03 4.71
CA PHE A 142 -10.33 -3.08 3.79
C PHE A 142 -9.23 -3.99 4.35
N PRO A 143 -8.09 -3.49 4.86
CA PRO A 143 -7.09 -4.33 5.51
C PRO A 143 -7.68 -5.18 6.65
N ALA A 144 -8.62 -4.62 7.41
CA ALA A 144 -9.30 -5.32 8.51
C ALA A 144 -10.25 -6.41 8.00
N LEU A 145 -10.98 -6.13 6.92
CA LEU A 145 -11.90 -7.05 6.25
C LEU A 145 -11.21 -8.33 5.76
N TRP A 146 -9.94 -8.22 5.33
CA TRP A 146 -9.10 -9.32 4.84
C TRP A 146 -8.22 -9.99 5.90
N CYS A 147 -8.35 -9.63 7.19
CA CYS A 147 -7.45 -10.11 8.26
C CYS A 147 -5.96 -9.82 7.99
N ARG A 148 -5.66 -8.83 7.15
CA ARG A 148 -4.31 -8.45 6.72
C ARG A 148 -3.85 -7.11 7.31
N GLY A 149 -4.63 -6.57 8.23
CA GLY A 149 -4.20 -5.47 9.08
C GLY A 149 -3.15 -5.97 10.07
N ILE A 150 -2.16 -5.12 10.35
CA ILE A 150 -1.19 -5.39 11.44
C ILE A 150 -1.91 -5.14 12.77
N THR A 151 -2.22 -6.24 13.45
CA THR A 151 -2.90 -6.24 14.77
C THR A 151 -1.93 -6.25 15.94
N SER A 152 -0.68 -6.66 15.71
CA SER A 152 0.41 -6.64 16.69
C SER A 152 1.73 -6.28 16.03
N PRO A 153 2.68 -5.64 16.75
CA PRO A 153 4.00 -5.33 16.21
C PRO A 153 4.79 -6.59 15.81
N ASP A 154 4.52 -7.73 16.45
CA ASP A 154 5.21 -9.01 16.18
C ASP A 154 5.05 -9.47 14.74
N ILE A 155 3.90 -9.18 14.10
CA ILE A 155 3.67 -9.47 12.69
C ILE A 155 4.71 -8.75 11.84
N LEU A 156 4.86 -7.42 12.00
CA LEU A 156 5.88 -6.68 11.26
C LEU A 156 7.28 -7.18 11.59
N LEU A 157 7.60 -7.36 12.88
CA LEU A 157 8.94 -7.75 13.33
C LEU A 157 9.39 -9.11 12.77
N LYS A 158 8.47 -10.06 12.58
CA LYS A 158 8.76 -11.36 11.93
C LYS A 158 9.20 -11.19 10.46
N HIS A 159 8.61 -10.23 9.77
CA HIS A 159 8.80 -9.95 8.34
C HIS A 159 9.77 -8.79 8.06
N LEU A 160 10.26 -8.13 9.11
CA LEU A 160 11.25 -7.06 8.99
C LEU A 160 12.65 -7.66 8.82
N ARG A 161 13.38 -7.15 7.82
CA ARG A 161 14.79 -7.47 7.60
C ARG A 161 15.60 -6.20 7.78
N ILE A 162 16.62 -6.23 8.63
CA ILE A 162 17.52 -5.09 8.84
C ILE A 162 18.91 -5.58 8.46
N ARG A 163 19.52 -4.94 7.45
CA ARG A 163 20.81 -5.32 6.89
C ARG A 163 21.66 -4.08 6.60
N PRO A 164 23.00 -4.20 6.52
CA PRO A 164 23.79 -3.11 6.00
C PRO A 164 23.47 -2.86 4.52
N LEU A 165 23.64 -1.62 4.06
CA LEU A 165 23.61 -1.33 2.63
C LEU A 165 24.70 -2.16 1.95
N ILE A 166 24.30 -2.87 0.88
CA ILE A 166 25.20 -3.70 0.09
C ILE A 166 26.03 -2.77 -0.80
N ASP A 167 27.36 -2.85 -0.70
CA ASP A 167 28.27 -2.14 -1.60
C ASP A 167 28.32 -2.82 -2.99
N GLU A 168 29.01 -2.22 -3.95
CA GLU A 168 29.10 -2.74 -5.32
C GLU A 168 29.69 -4.18 -5.37
N ASP A 169 30.40 -4.62 -4.33
CA ASP A 169 31.02 -5.94 -4.22
C ASP A 169 30.06 -7.04 -3.72
N HIS A 170 28.82 -6.69 -3.35
CA HIS A 170 27.73 -7.62 -3.01
C HIS A 170 27.98 -8.54 -1.81
N ASP A 171 28.99 -8.29 -0.98
CA ASP A 171 29.34 -9.21 0.09
C ASP A 171 28.45 -9.00 1.34
N PRO A 172 27.63 -9.99 1.72
CA PRO A 172 26.79 -9.90 2.91
C PRO A 172 27.68 -9.87 4.16
N ARG A 173 27.77 -8.70 4.80
CA ARG A 173 28.48 -8.53 6.07
C ARG A 173 27.54 -8.49 7.28
N PRO A 174 28.00 -8.86 8.47
CA PRO A 174 27.25 -8.63 9.70
C PRO A 174 27.09 -7.12 9.99
N LEU A 175 26.06 -6.80 10.78
CA LEU A 175 25.86 -5.44 11.30
C LEU A 175 27.04 -5.05 12.19
N SER A 176 27.56 -3.85 11.98
CA SER A 176 28.52 -3.20 12.87
C SER A 176 27.87 -2.86 14.23
N PRO A 177 28.66 -2.55 15.28
CA PRO A 177 28.10 -2.20 16.59
C PRO A 177 27.09 -1.03 16.55
N SER A 178 27.37 0.00 15.74
CA SER A 178 26.45 1.14 15.55
C SER A 178 25.15 0.72 14.87
N GLU A 179 25.22 -0.17 13.88
CA GLU A 179 24.06 -0.68 13.15
C GLU A 179 23.20 -1.59 14.02
N VAL A 180 23.81 -2.36 14.94
CA VAL A 180 23.08 -3.13 15.96
C VAL A 180 22.28 -2.20 16.87
N VAL A 181 22.89 -1.11 17.35
CA VAL A 181 22.20 -0.11 18.19
C VAL A 181 20.99 0.50 17.46
N ILE A 182 21.15 0.84 16.18
CA ILE A 182 20.05 1.38 15.36
C ILE A 182 18.96 0.32 15.14
N SER A 183 19.34 -0.92 14.80
CA SER A 183 18.43 -2.06 14.62
C SER A 183 17.57 -2.30 15.87
N ASP A 184 18.17 -2.29 17.05
CA ASP A 184 17.46 -2.46 18.31
C ASP A 184 16.54 -1.27 18.62
N ALA A 185 16.97 -0.04 18.29
CA ALA A 185 16.14 1.14 18.44
C ALA A 185 14.89 1.11 17.54
N ILE A 186 15.03 0.65 16.28
CA ILE A 186 13.92 0.45 15.33
C ILE A 186 12.94 -0.60 15.86
N LYS A 187 13.43 -1.77 16.29
CA LYS A 187 12.58 -2.84 16.81
C LYS A 187 11.79 -2.39 18.04
N ARG A 188 12.46 -1.72 18.98
CA ARG A 188 11.82 -1.11 20.15
C ARG A 188 10.80 -0.04 19.76
N TYR A 189 11.10 0.79 18.75
CA TYR A 189 10.18 1.83 18.31
C TYR A 189 8.82 1.25 17.92
N PHE A 190 8.79 0.08 17.24
CA PHE A 190 7.55 -0.58 16.84
C PHE A 190 6.73 -1.16 17.99
N THR A 191 7.33 -1.44 19.15
CA THR A 191 6.62 -2.03 20.29
C THR A 191 6.03 -0.99 21.25
N ILE A 192 6.30 0.30 21.02
CA ILE A 192 5.78 1.39 21.87
C ILE A 192 4.39 1.81 21.38
N PRO A 193 3.39 1.93 22.28
CA PRO A 193 2.03 2.31 21.90
C PRO A 193 1.93 3.78 21.45
N GLY A 194 1.02 4.02 20.51
CA GLY A 194 0.60 5.37 20.13
C GLY A 194 1.70 6.26 19.54
N HIS A 195 1.39 7.53 19.32
CA HIS A 195 2.34 8.50 18.78
C HIS A 195 3.40 8.84 19.85
N PRO A 196 4.66 9.10 19.48
CA PRO A 196 5.62 9.68 20.40
C PRO A 196 5.12 11.05 20.88
N ASP A 197 4.99 11.23 22.19
CA ASP A 197 4.43 12.44 22.76
C ASP A 197 5.51 13.53 22.86
N CYS A 198 5.48 14.48 21.93
CA CYS A 198 6.34 15.67 22.00
C CYS A 198 5.67 16.90 21.36
N PRO A 199 6.06 18.13 21.77
CA PRO A 199 5.43 19.36 21.28
C PRO A 199 5.42 19.50 19.75
N ALA A 200 6.50 19.07 19.09
CA ALA A 200 6.61 19.15 17.63
C ALA A 200 5.58 18.25 16.92
N LEU A 201 5.36 17.04 17.41
CA LEU A 201 4.36 16.12 16.84
C LEU A 201 2.93 16.59 17.14
N ARG A 202 2.68 17.12 18.34
CA ARG A 202 1.39 17.73 18.72
C ARG A 202 1.04 18.97 17.90
N ALA A 203 2.04 19.67 17.35
CA ALA A 203 1.79 20.81 16.48
C ALA A 203 1.33 20.41 15.06
N ILE A 204 1.59 19.17 14.62
CA ILE A 204 1.30 18.71 13.25
C ILE A 204 0.18 17.67 13.16
N LEU A 205 -0.12 16.97 14.25
CA LEU A 205 -1.20 15.97 14.34
C LEU A 205 -2.35 16.50 15.21
N PRO A 206 -3.62 16.23 14.84
CA PRO A 206 -4.77 16.54 15.69
C PRO A 206 -4.71 15.83 17.05
N GLU A 207 -5.22 16.46 18.10
CA GLU A 207 -5.24 15.89 19.46
C GLU A 207 -6.07 14.60 19.51
N GLU A 208 -7.12 14.51 18.69
CA GLU A 208 -7.97 13.32 18.55
C GLU A 208 -7.16 12.09 18.12
N SER A 209 -6.14 12.27 17.27
CA SER A 209 -5.25 11.19 16.82
C SER A 209 -4.44 10.60 17.98
N PHE A 210 -3.95 11.46 18.88
CA PHE A 210 -3.24 11.02 20.09
C PHE A 210 -4.17 10.25 21.03
N ALA A 211 -5.39 10.74 21.22
CA ALA A 211 -6.39 10.08 22.07
C ALA A 211 -6.81 8.71 21.49
N GLN A 212 -7.08 8.63 20.19
CA GLN A 212 -7.52 7.42 19.51
C GLN A 212 -6.49 6.30 19.56
N HIS A 213 -5.20 6.62 19.38
CA HIS A 213 -4.13 5.63 19.32
C HIS A 213 -3.33 5.48 20.64
N TYR A 214 -3.81 6.08 21.73
CA TYR A 214 -3.08 6.23 23.00
C TYR A 214 -2.51 4.91 23.56
N ASN A 215 -3.23 3.79 23.40
CA ASN A 215 -2.85 2.45 23.87
C ASN A 215 -2.65 1.45 22.71
N ASP A 216 -2.54 1.95 21.49
CA ASP A 216 -2.51 1.13 20.29
C ASP A 216 -1.07 0.70 19.98
N LEU A 217 -0.72 -0.54 20.37
CA LEU A 217 0.62 -1.11 20.21
C LEU A 217 1.00 -1.36 18.74
N ALA A 218 0.02 -1.49 17.84
CA ALA A 218 0.27 -1.83 16.45
C ALA A 218 0.23 -0.60 15.51
N MET A 219 -0.14 0.57 16.02
CA MET A 219 -0.27 1.79 15.22
C MET A 219 1.01 2.14 14.47
N ARG A 220 2.17 2.14 15.15
CA ARG A 220 3.45 2.49 14.53
C ARG A 220 3.85 1.51 13.43
N SER A 221 3.59 0.23 13.63
CA SER A 221 3.81 -0.80 12.62
C SER A 221 2.90 -0.63 11.41
N ARG A 222 1.61 -0.31 11.62
CA ARG A 222 0.67 -0.02 10.52
C ARG A 222 1.10 1.20 9.70
N LEU A 223 1.50 2.29 10.36
CA LEU A 223 1.99 3.48 9.66
C LEU A 223 3.26 3.18 8.86
N PHE A 224 4.20 2.42 9.44
CA PHE A 224 5.43 2.05 8.75
C PHE A 224 5.16 1.19 7.53
N VAL A 225 4.27 0.19 7.63
CA VAL A 225 3.91 -0.63 6.46
C VAL A 225 3.22 0.20 5.40
N LYS A 226 2.29 1.10 5.77
CA LYS A 226 1.72 2.04 4.79
C LYS A 226 2.79 2.87 4.10
N ALA A 227 3.76 3.39 4.84
CA ALA A 227 4.85 4.16 4.25
C ALA A 227 5.77 3.31 3.36
N SER A 228 6.01 2.04 3.69
CA SER A 228 6.86 1.14 2.89
C SER A 228 6.18 0.52 1.68
N THR A 229 4.85 0.36 1.69
CA THR A 229 4.11 -0.39 0.66
C THR A 229 3.04 0.43 -0.06
N GLY A 230 2.74 1.64 0.43
CA GLY A 230 1.58 2.42 0.00
C GLY A 230 0.24 1.89 0.52
N SER A 231 0.23 0.86 1.36
CA SER A 231 -1.01 0.19 1.82
C SER A 231 -0.97 -0.17 3.30
N PHE A 232 -2.11 -0.04 3.98
CA PHE A 232 -2.29 -0.50 5.36
C PHE A 232 -2.37 -2.04 5.50
N ALA A 233 -2.50 -2.76 4.38
CA ALA A 233 -2.51 -4.22 4.36
C ALA A 233 -1.09 -4.79 4.25
N THR A 234 -0.81 -5.87 4.99
CA THR A 234 0.40 -6.68 4.75
C THR A 234 0.34 -7.30 3.36
N PRO A 235 1.45 -7.52 2.65
CA PRO A 235 1.47 -8.26 1.38
C PRO A 235 0.84 -9.66 1.48
N THR A 236 0.45 -10.25 0.34
CA THR A 236 -0.27 -11.54 0.28
C THR A 236 0.66 -12.75 0.37
N GLU A 237 1.90 -12.58 -0.04
CA GLU A 237 2.92 -13.63 -0.12
C GLU A 237 3.27 -14.11 1.29
N GLU A 238 3.27 -15.42 1.57
CA GLU A 238 3.49 -15.94 2.93
C GLU A 238 4.86 -15.55 3.53
N ASP A 239 5.85 -15.39 2.67
CA ASP A 239 7.24 -15.05 2.98
C ASP A 239 7.58 -13.58 2.70
N TRP A 240 6.56 -12.70 2.66
CA TRP A 240 6.77 -11.28 2.42
C TRP A 240 7.78 -10.68 3.39
N SER A 241 8.50 -9.65 2.95
CA SER A 241 9.38 -8.90 3.83
C SER A 241 9.42 -7.42 3.48
N ILE A 242 9.76 -6.62 4.48
CA ILE A 242 10.14 -5.22 4.32
C ILE A 242 11.59 -5.12 4.78
N THR A 243 12.44 -4.53 3.96
CA THR A 243 13.86 -4.41 4.24
C THR A 243 14.20 -2.99 4.67
N ILE A 244 15.00 -2.86 5.73
CA ILE A 244 15.67 -1.64 6.12
C ILE A 244 17.16 -1.84 5.85
N GLU A 245 17.72 -0.98 5.00
CA GLU A 245 19.15 -0.89 4.73
C GLU A 245 19.79 0.22 5.55
N LEU A 246 20.88 -0.10 6.22
CA LEU A 246 21.63 0.85 7.02
C LEU A 246 22.87 1.28 6.25
N ALA A 247 22.91 2.55 5.86
CA ALA A 247 24.01 3.14 5.12
C ALA A 247 24.72 4.17 6.00
N ARG A 248 26.04 4.08 6.11
CA ARG A 248 26.81 5.10 6.84
C ARG A 248 26.85 6.37 5.98
N ASP A 249 26.51 7.51 6.57
CA ASP A 249 26.64 8.80 5.91
C ASP A 249 28.12 9.25 5.98
N GLU A 250 28.84 9.05 4.88
CA GLU A 250 30.27 9.39 4.74
C GLU A 250 30.53 10.80 4.20
N VAL A 251 29.55 11.72 4.24
CA VAL A 251 29.77 13.08 3.72
C VAL A 251 31.00 13.72 4.37
N ASN A 252 32.01 13.92 3.53
CA ASN A 252 33.29 14.50 3.86
C ASN A 252 33.13 15.94 4.40
N GLY A 253 33.17 16.11 5.72
CA GLY A 253 33.55 17.38 6.35
C GLY A 253 32.47 18.43 6.56
N HIS A 254 31.20 18.16 6.21
CA HIS A 254 30.09 19.00 6.66
C HIS A 254 29.30 18.25 7.73
N GLU A 255 29.41 18.70 8.98
CA GLU A 255 28.53 18.28 10.06
C GLU A 255 27.09 18.64 9.69
N LEU A 256 26.37 17.69 9.06
CA LEU A 256 24.94 17.78 8.96
C LEU A 256 24.38 17.76 10.39
N LEU A 257 23.82 18.89 10.82
CA LEU A 257 23.24 19.08 12.16
C LEU A 257 22.06 18.13 12.46
N ALA A 258 21.54 17.43 11.45
CA ALA A 258 20.42 16.50 11.56
C ALA A 258 20.66 15.25 10.69
N PRO A 259 20.16 14.08 11.12
CA PRO A 259 20.14 12.88 10.28
C PRO A 259 19.39 13.14 8.97
N ARG A 260 19.86 12.56 7.86
CA ARG A 260 19.18 12.65 6.57
C ARG A 260 17.77 12.05 6.64
N PRO A 261 16.82 12.51 5.81
CA PRO A 261 15.52 11.85 5.65
C PRO A 261 15.63 10.38 5.24
N LEU A 262 14.57 9.62 5.50
CA LEU A 262 14.45 8.24 5.02
C LEU A 262 14.25 8.21 3.50
N GLU A 263 14.92 7.27 2.82
CA GLU A 263 14.69 7.02 1.40
C GLU A 263 13.79 5.80 1.23
N TRP A 264 12.63 6.00 0.62
CA TRP A 264 11.60 4.98 0.45
C TRP A 264 11.62 4.43 -0.97
N HIS A 265 11.78 3.12 -1.10
CA HIS A 265 11.77 2.38 -2.36
C HIS A 265 10.55 1.44 -2.38
N LEU A 266 9.37 2.00 -2.64
CA LEU A 266 8.08 1.28 -2.52
C LEU A 266 8.02 -0.02 -3.32
N CYS A 267 8.46 0.02 -4.59
CA CYS A 267 8.44 -1.15 -5.47
C CYS A 267 9.31 -2.30 -4.95
N ALA A 268 10.36 -1.99 -4.19
CA ALA A 268 11.27 -2.97 -3.60
C ALA A 268 10.93 -3.30 -2.13
N LYS A 269 9.87 -2.70 -1.55
CA LYS A 269 9.53 -2.80 -0.12
C LYS A 269 10.77 -2.53 0.76
N LEU A 270 11.55 -1.53 0.37
CA LEU A 270 12.88 -1.22 0.92
C LEU A 270 12.92 0.22 1.44
N VAL A 271 13.59 0.42 2.58
CA VAL A 271 13.85 1.73 3.18
C VAL A 271 15.33 1.86 3.51
N THR A 272 15.95 2.94 3.05
CA THR A 272 17.35 3.23 3.38
C THR A 272 17.42 4.25 4.51
N ILE A 273 18.17 3.90 5.56
CA ILE A 273 18.50 4.77 6.68
C ILE A 273 19.96 5.16 6.58
N TRP A 274 20.19 6.41 6.21
CA TRP A 274 21.51 7.03 6.30
C TRP A 274 21.80 7.46 7.74
N TYR A 275 22.85 6.91 8.33
CA TYR A 275 23.18 7.15 9.74
C TYR A 275 24.54 7.81 9.91
N ASN A 276 24.60 8.72 10.87
CA ASN A 276 25.82 9.35 11.36
C ASN A 276 25.95 9.11 12.89
N LYS A 277 26.97 9.70 13.52
CA LYS A 277 27.17 9.56 14.97
C LYS A 277 25.99 10.11 15.79
N ASP A 278 25.33 11.17 15.33
CA ASP A 278 24.22 11.78 16.06
C ASP A 278 22.98 10.90 16.08
N LEU A 279 22.68 10.20 14.97
CA LEU A 279 21.60 9.22 14.96
C LEU A 279 21.88 8.07 15.92
N VAL A 280 23.11 7.56 15.95
CA VAL A 280 23.53 6.52 16.91
C VAL A 280 23.37 7.00 18.35
N ASN A 281 23.81 8.23 18.64
CA ASN A 281 23.66 8.84 19.96
C ASN A 281 22.17 9.03 20.34
N ALA A 282 21.32 9.39 19.37
CA ALA A 282 19.87 9.51 19.58
C ALA A 282 19.20 8.16 19.90
N CYS A 283 19.70 7.05 19.33
CA CYS A 283 19.24 5.70 19.66
C CYS A 283 19.61 5.29 21.09
N LEU A 284 20.78 5.73 21.56
CA LEU A 284 21.33 5.45 22.90
C LEU A 284 20.80 6.37 24.01
N GLU A 285 19.93 7.33 23.67
CA GLU A 285 19.42 8.30 24.64
C GLU A 285 18.77 7.58 25.85
N PRO A 286 19.25 7.87 27.08
CA PRO A 286 18.72 7.22 28.27
C PRO A 286 17.25 7.61 28.47
N VAL A 287 16.44 6.66 28.93
CA VAL A 287 15.03 6.91 29.25
C VAL A 287 14.95 7.36 30.70
N PRO A 288 14.52 8.60 30.97
CA PRO A 288 14.30 9.06 32.34
C PRO A 288 13.22 8.22 33.01
N GLN A 289 13.48 7.75 34.24
CA GLN A 289 12.53 6.92 34.99
C GLN A 289 11.27 7.71 35.39
N ASP A 290 11.40 9.02 35.56
CA ASP A 290 10.36 9.90 36.12
C ASP A 290 9.48 10.58 35.07
N ILE A 291 9.70 10.31 33.78
CA ILE A 291 8.93 10.93 32.69
C ILE A 291 8.07 9.86 32.02
N PRO A 292 6.78 9.75 32.42
CA PRO A 292 5.84 8.93 31.70
C PRO A 292 5.86 9.30 30.22
N ARG A 293 5.96 8.30 29.34
CA ARG A 293 5.89 8.47 27.87
C ARG A 293 7.03 9.30 27.28
N PHE A 294 8.21 9.26 27.90
CA PHE A 294 9.40 9.84 27.30
C PHE A 294 9.63 9.30 25.88
N SER A 295 9.59 10.20 24.90
CA SER A 295 9.96 9.90 23.52
C SER A 295 11.42 10.26 23.30
N ARG A 296 12.25 9.28 22.91
CA ARG A 296 13.64 9.57 22.51
C ARG A 296 13.67 10.43 21.25
N ARG A 297 14.78 11.13 21.01
CA ARG A 297 15.05 11.87 19.78
C ARG A 297 14.92 10.99 18.54
N PHE A 298 15.45 9.76 18.60
CA PHE A 298 15.26 8.77 17.54
C PHE A 298 13.77 8.51 17.27
N ASP A 299 12.98 8.26 18.31
CA ASP A 299 11.55 7.92 18.17
C ASP A 299 10.77 9.08 17.51
N ARG A 300 11.10 10.34 17.84
CA ARG A 300 10.47 11.54 17.25
C ARG A 300 10.84 11.69 15.78
N TRP A 301 12.14 11.61 15.47
CA TRP A 301 12.65 11.74 14.11
C TRP A 301 12.08 10.64 13.22
N PHE A 302 12.22 9.37 13.62
CA PHE A 302 11.77 8.24 12.81
C PHE A 302 10.25 8.28 12.57
N HIS A 303 9.46 8.64 13.58
CA HIS A 303 8.01 8.79 13.44
C HIS A 303 7.62 9.94 12.51
N SER A 304 8.32 11.08 12.56
CA SER A 304 8.00 12.22 11.70
C SER A 304 8.22 11.88 10.23
N GLN A 305 9.28 11.12 9.91
CA GLN A 305 9.56 10.66 8.55
C GLN A 305 8.46 9.74 8.00
N ILE A 306 7.87 8.89 8.86
CA ILE A 306 6.76 8.01 8.49
C ILE A 306 5.47 8.80 8.23
N ILE A 307 5.14 9.78 9.10
CA ILE A 307 3.94 10.61 8.94
C ILE A 307 4.04 11.53 7.71
N GLU A 308 5.21 12.13 7.48
CA GLU A 308 5.42 13.04 6.36
C GLU A 308 5.22 12.32 5.03
N PHE A 309 5.70 11.08 4.92
CA PHE A 309 5.46 10.24 3.75
C PHE A 309 3.97 9.93 3.55
N ASP A 310 3.25 9.62 4.63
CA ASP A 310 1.80 9.40 4.58
C ASP A 310 1.04 10.61 4.04
N ARG A 311 1.50 11.82 4.37
CA ARG A 311 0.90 13.08 3.89
C ARG A 311 1.32 13.46 2.47
N SER A 312 2.54 13.14 2.05
CA SER A 312 3.08 13.53 0.73
C SER A 312 2.68 12.56 -0.38
N SER A 313 2.45 11.30 -0.06
CA SER A 313 1.91 10.28 -0.99
C SER A 313 0.51 10.63 -1.52
N THR A 314 -0.22 11.54 -0.86
CA THR A 314 -1.45 12.13 -1.40
C THR A 314 -1.19 13.13 -2.54
N PHE A 315 0.04 13.62 -2.71
CA PHE A 315 0.37 14.78 -3.56
C PHE A 315 1.46 14.57 -4.63
N SER A 316 2.23 13.48 -4.65
CA SER A 316 3.24 13.31 -5.70
C SER A 316 3.54 11.84 -6.01
N ILE A 317 2.95 11.34 -7.09
CA ILE A 317 3.55 10.30 -7.92
C ILE A 317 3.69 10.96 -9.29
N VAL A 318 4.93 11.22 -9.70
CA VAL A 318 5.30 11.64 -11.06
C VAL A 318 5.22 10.43 -11.97
#